data_AF-A0A834GDI6-F1
#
_entry.id   AF-A0A834GDI6-F1
#
_cell.length_a   1.000
_cell.length_b   1.000
_cell.length_c   1.000
_cell.angle_alpha   90.00
_cell.angle_beta   90.00
_cell.angle_gamma   90.00
#
_symmetry.space_group_name_H-M   'P 1'
#
loop_
_entity.id
_entity.type
_entity.pdbx_description
1 polymer ?
#
loop_
_entity_poly.entity_id
_entity_poly.type
_entity_poly.pdbx_seq_one_letter_code
_entity_poly.pdbx_strand_id
1 'polypeptide(L)'
;MYGFEAMTFNIHGGYLEAIVRGYRSGLLTAADYNNLCQCETLDDIKMHLSATEYGPYLQNASTEASSLQITEKGKGRLKNQSSGARPLKDWDATQ
;
A
#
# COMPACT_ATOMS: atom_id res chain seq x y z
N MET A 1 -1.20 33.19 -0.42
CA MET A 1 -1.48 33.26 -1.87
C MET A 1 -1.22 31.86 -2.43
N TYR A 2 -2.19 30.94 -2.34
CA TYR A 2 -2.03 29.51 -2.70
C TYR A 2 -2.83 29.11 -3.96
N GLY A 3 -3.60 30.03 -4.54
CA GLY A 3 -4.53 29.70 -5.63
C GLY A 3 -3.85 29.37 -6.97
N PHE A 4 -2.70 29.98 -7.27
CA PHE A 4 -1.96 29.71 -8.51
C PHE A 4 -1.12 28.43 -8.42
N GLU A 5 -0.54 28.14 -7.24
CA GLU A 5 0.23 26.92 -6.99
C GLU A 5 -0.64 25.67 -7.12
N ALA A 6 -1.88 25.69 -6.63
CA ALA A 6 -2.81 24.56 -6.81
C ALA A 6 -3.18 24.29 -8.28
N MET A 7 -3.08 25.31 -9.14
CA MET A 7 -3.44 25.22 -10.56
C MET A 7 -2.31 24.60 -11.40
N THR A 8 -1.05 24.88 -11.05
CA THR A 8 0.13 24.29 -11.70
C THR A 8 0.62 23.02 -11.00
N PHE A 9 0.20 22.76 -9.76
CA PHE A 9 0.58 21.56 -9.00
C PHE A 9 0.24 20.27 -9.74
N ASN A 10 -0.92 20.19 -10.38
CA ASN A 10 -1.33 18.99 -11.11
C ASN A 10 -0.45 18.71 -12.34
N ILE A 11 0.26 19.72 -12.88
CA ILE A 11 1.15 19.58 -14.04
C ILE A 11 2.43 18.83 -13.65
N HIS A 12 2.98 19.14 -12.48
CA HIS A 12 4.26 18.58 -12.01
C HIS A 12 4.04 17.46 -10.98
N GLY A 13 3.21 17.69 -9.96
CA GLY A 13 2.98 16.77 -8.85
C GLY A 13 1.76 15.85 -8.98
N GLY A 14 0.89 16.05 -9.98
CA GLY A 14 -0.38 15.33 -10.08
C GLY A 14 -0.22 13.81 -10.24
N TYR A 15 0.77 13.36 -11.00
CA TYR A 15 1.04 11.95 -11.17
C TYR A 15 1.53 11.28 -9.87
N LEU A 16 2.44 11.94 -9.15
CA LEU A 16 2.95 11.45 -7.88
C LEU A 16 1.88 11.48 -6.78
N GLU A 17 1.03 12.51 -6.75
CA GLU A 17 -0.14 12.58 -5.85
C GLU A 17 -1.10 11.42 -6.10
N ALA A 18 -1.41 11.13 -7.37
CA ALA A 18 -2.28 10.03 -7.74
C ALA A 18 -1.74 8.66 -7.28
N ILE A 19 -0.43 8.43 -7.41
CA ILE A 19 0.21 7.20 -6.94
C ILE A 19 0.15 7.09 -5.41
N VAL A 20 0.52 8.16 -4.70
CA VAL A 20 0.50 8.17 -3.23
C VAL A 20 -0.92 7.98 -2.70
N ARG A 21 -1.91 8.60 -3.35
CA ARG A 21 -3.32 8.45 -3.03
C ARG A 21 -3.82 7.04 -3.30
N GLY A 22 -3.34 6.41 -4.38
CA GLY A 22 -3.55 4.98 -4.65
C GLY A 22 -3.02 4.10 -3.51
N TYR A 23 -1.78 4.31 -3.06
CA TYR A 23 -1.22 3.57 -1.93
C TYR A 23 -1.99 3.81 -0.63
N ARG A 24 -2.49 5.01 -0.39
CA ARG A 24 -3.34 5.33 0.76
C ARG A 24 -4.68 4.59 0.70
N SER A 25 -5.27 4.46 -0.49
CA SER A 25 -6.51 3.71 -0.69
C SER A 25 -6.35 2.21 -0.41
N GLY A 26 -5.12 1.71 -0.52
CA GLY A 26 -4.74 0.32 -0.25
C GLY A 26 -4.47 -0.04 1.21
N LEU A 27 -4.63 0.91 2.13
CA LEU A 27 -4.48 0.69 3.56
C LEU A 27 -5.75 0.05 4.13
N LEU A 28 -5.56 -0.85 5.10
CA LEU A 28 -6.67 -1.47 5.82
C LEU A 28 -7.54 -0.41 6.48
N THR A 29 -8.85 -0.51 6.25
CA THR A 29 -9.85 0.38 6.84
C THR A 29 -10.22 -0.09 8.24
N ALA A 30 -10.90 0.76 9.01
CA ALA A 30 -11.40 0.39 10.33
C ALA A 30 -12.35 -0.84 10.29
N ALA A 31 -13.09 -1.02 9.18
CA ALA A 31 -13.95 -2.19 8.99
C ALA A 31 -13.11 -3.47 8.81
N ASP A 32 -12.02 -3.40 8.05
CA ASP A 32 -11.12 -4.54 7.86
C ASP A 32 -10.46 -4.97 9.18
N TYR A 33 -10.05 -4.00 10.01
CA TYR A 33 -9.52 -4.27 11.35
C TYR A 33 -10.54 -4.92 12.27
N ASN A 34 -11.82 -4.55 12.17
CA ASN A 34 -12.88 -5.18 12.95
C ASN A 34 -13.05 -6.65 12.55
N ASN A 35 -13.04 -6.96 11.24
CA ASN A 35 -13.08 -8.33 10.75
C ASN A 35 -11.87 -9.16 11.20
N LEU A 36 -10.66 -8.57 11.17
CA LEU A 36 -9.41 -9.21 11.62
C LEU A 36 -9.41 -9.53 13.12
N CYS A 37 -10.04 -8.70 13.95
CA CYS A 37 -10.15 -8.92 15.40
C CYS A 37 -11.04 -10.13 15.77
N GLN A 38 -11.94 -10.51 14.86
CA GLN A 38 -12.88 -11.63 15.03
C GLN A 38 -12.35 -12.95 14.47
N CYS A 39 -11.18 -12.95 13.82
CA CYS A 39 -10.57 -14.15 13.27
C CYS A 39 -9.96 -15.01 14.38
N GLU A 40 -10.30 -16.30 14.42
CA GLU A 40 -9.77 -17.24 15.40
C GLU A 40 -8.59 -18.05 14.84
N THR A 41 -8.52 -18.20 13.52
CA THR A 41 -7.46 -18.96 12.86
C THR A 41 -6.64 -18.10 11.89
N LEU A 42 -5.43 -18.59 11.58
CA LEU A 42 -4.56 -17.92 10.62
C LEU A 42 -5.07 -18.03 9.18
N ASP A 43 -5.90 -19.02 8.89
CA ASP A 43 -6.61 -19.15 7.61
C ASP A 43 -7.71 -18.09 7.45
N ASP A 44 -8.43 -17.74 8.51
CA ASP A 44 -9.42 -16.65 8.49
C ASP A 44 -8.75 -15.30 8.21
N ILE A 45 -7.62 -15.04 8.86
CA ILE A 45 -6.81 -13.83 8.63
C ILE A 45 -6.35 -13.77 7.16
N LYS A 46 -5.88 -14.89 6.59
CA LYS A 46 -5.48 -14.96 5.18
C LYS A 46 -6.66 -14.71 4.25
N MET A 47 -7.82 -15.26 4.55
CA MET A 47 -9.04 -15.08 3.76
C MET A 47 -9.46 -13.60 3.73
N HIS A 48 -9.53 -12.95 4.90
CA HIS A 48 -9.88 -11.54 5.00
C HIS A 48 -8.84 -10.62 4.34
N LEU A 49 -7.54 -10.89 4.52
CA LEU A 49 -6.50 -10.12 3.85
C LEU A 49 -6.44 -10.38 2.35
N SER A 50 -6.86 -11.55 1.86
CA SER A 50 -6.92 -11.85 0.42
C SER A 50 -8.02 -11.09 -0.30
N ALA A 51 -9.08 -10.68 0.42
CA ALA A 51 -10.11 -9.78 -0.09
C ALA A 51 -9.65 -8.31 -0.20
N THR A 52 -8.47 -8.00 0.34
CA THR A 52 -7.84 -6.68 0.24
C THR A 52 -6.69 -6.69 -0.77
N GLU A 53 -6.09 -5.52 -1.03
CA GLU A 53 -4.93 -5.39 -1.93
C GLU A 53 -3.68 -6.16 -1.46
N TYR A 54 -3.70 -6.79 -0.28
CA TYR A 54 -2.63 -7.64 0.22
C TYR A 54 -2.65 -9.05 -0.39
N GLY A 55 -3.75 -9.48 -1.03
CA GLY A 55 -3.92 -10.83 -1.59
C GLY A 55 -2.79 -11.33 -2.50
N PRO A 56 -2.31 -10.55 -3.49
CA PRO A 56 -1.21 -10.97 -4.37
C PRO A 56 0.11 -11.27 -3.62
N TYR A 57 0.33 -10.61 -2.49
CA TYR A 57 1.54 -10.80 -1.67
C TYR A 57 1.42 -12.05 -0.77
N LEU A 58 0.19 -12.46 -0.46
CA LEU A 58 -0.11 -13.62 0.37
C LEU A 58 -0.14 -14.94 -0.40
N GLN A 59 -0.40 -14.93 -1.71
CA GLN A 59 -0.43 -16.14 -2.55
C GLN A 59 0.85 -16.98 -2.53
N ASN A 60 2.01 -16.35 -2.32
CA ASN A 60 3.30 -17.03 -2.23
C ASN A 60 3.67 -17.44 -0.80
N ALA A 61 2.77 -17.32 0.19
CA ALA A 61 3.05 -17.74 1.56
C ALA A 61 2.62 -19.20 1.69
N SER A 62 3.58 -20.12 1.75
CA SER A 62 3.33 -21.55 1.97
C SER A 62 2.36 -21.73 3.14
N THR A 63 1.53 -22.76 3.07
CA THR A 63 0.40 -23.04 3.99
C THR A 63 0.79 -22.90 5.48
N GLU A 64 2.05 -23.19 5.84
CA GLU A 64 2.67 -22.92 7.15
C GLU A 64 3.21 -21.48 7.30
N ALA A 65 2.37 -20.48 7.02
CA ALA A 65 2.79 -19.09 7.14
C ALA A 65 2.79 -18.68 8.63
N SER A 66 3.94 -18.77 9.28
CA SER A 66 4.12 -18.18 10.62
C SER A 66 3.86 -16.66 10.54
N SER A 67 3.34 -16.06 11.61
CA SER A 67 3.07 -14.61 11.71
C SER A 67 4.24 -13.71 11.28
N LEU A 68 5.46 -14.22 11.41
CA LEU A 68 6.71 -13.61 10.96
C LEU A 68 6.78 -13.41 9.44
N GLN A 69 6.36 -14.40 8.64
CA GLN A 69 6.42 -14.30 7.17
C GLN A 69 5.40 -13.29 6.62
N ILE A 70 4.23 -13.19 7.24
CA ILE A 70 3.21 -12.19 6.90
C ILE A 70 3.76 -10.78 7.18
N THR A 71 4.42 -10.60 8.33
CA THR A 71 5.06 -9.34 8.70
C THR A 71 6.19 -8.97 7.73
N GLU A 72 7.03 -9.93 7.36
CA GLU A 72 8.16 -9.70 6.45
C GLU A 72 7.69 -9.30 5.05
N LYS A 73 6.67 -9.97 4.52
CA LYS A 73 6.05 -9.61 3.23
C LYS A 73 5.36 -8.26 3.26
N GLY A 74 4.66 -7.92 4.35
CA GLY A 74 4.08 -6.59 4.55
C GLY A 74 5.14 -5.49 4.52
N LYS A 75 6.28 -5.70 5.19
CA LYS A 75 7.44 -4.79 5.16
C LYS A 75 8.07 -4.72 3.75
N GLY A 76 8.13 -5.83 3.03
CA GLY A 76 8.60 -5.91 1.65
C GLY A 76 7.77 -5.04 0.70
N ARG A 77 6.44 -5.10 0.82
CA ARG A 77 5.51 -4.24 0.05
C ARG A 77 5.81 -2.76 0.27
N LEU A 78 5.99 -2.34 1.53
CA LEU A 78 6.28 -0.94 1.87
C LEU A 78 7.61 -0.46 1.27
N LYS A 79 8.65 -1.30 1.31
CA LYS A 79 9.94 -1.00 0.67
C LYS A 79 9.81 -0.86 -0.85
N ASN A 80 9.02 -1.71 -1.49
CA ASN A 80 8.79 -1.65 -2.93
C ASN A 80 8.03 -0.37 -3.34
N GLN A 81 6.96 -0.03 -2.62
CA GLN A 81 6.20 1.21 -2.85
C GLN A 81 7.08 2.46 -2.70
N SER A 82 7.91 2.49 -1.66
CA SER A 82 8.86 3.59 -1.45
C SER A 82 9.90 3.67 -2.57
N SER A 83 10.43 2.54 -3.02
CA SER A 83 11.40 2.50 -4.12
C SER A 83 10.80 2.87 -5.48
N GLY A 84 9.51 2.59 -5.73
CA GLY A 84 8.83 3.02 -6.96
C GLY A 84 8.52 4.51 -7.01
N ALA A 85 8.29 5.15 -5.86
CA ALA A 85 8.02 6.59 -5.79
C ALA A 85 9.29 7.47 -5.82
N ARG A 86 10.46 6.92 -5.45
CA ARG A 86 11.72 7.68 -5.37
C ARG A 86 12.32 8.15 -6.72
N PRO A 87 12.34 7.35 -7.80
CA PRO A 87 12.89 7.80 -9.08
C PRO A 87 12.04 8.90 -9.74
N LEU A 88 10.74 8.93 -9.44
CA LEU A 88 9.78 9.85 -10.05
C LEU A 88 9.97 11.30 -9.58
N LYS A 89 10.21 11.50 -8.28
CA LYS A 89 10.53 12.82 -7.72
C LYS A 89 11.84 13.41 -8.25
N ASP A 90 12.77 12.57 -8.69
CA ASP A 90 14.07 13.00 -9.22
C ASP A 90 13.95 13.41 -10.70
N TRP A 91 12.94 12.91 -11.43
CA TRP A 91 12.62 13.32 -12.79
C TRP A 91 12.07 14.76 -12.87
N ASP A 92 11.23 15.15 -11.90
CA ASP A 92 10.72 16.53 -11.80
C ASP A 92 11.81 17.56 -11.48
N ALA A 93 12.94 17.15 -10.91
CA ALA A 93 14.08 18.03 -10.65
C ALA A 93 14.95 18.30 -11.90
N THR A 94 14.65 17.66 -13.04
CA THR A 94 15.44 17.74 -14.29
C THR A 94 14.69 18.52 -15.39
N GLN A 95 13.63 19.26 -15.05
CA GLN A 95 12.94 20.22 -15.92
C GLN A 95 13.10 21.64 -15.35
#